data_AF-A0A963UGN1-F1
#
_entry.id   AF-A0A963UGN1-F1
#
_cell.length_a   1.000
_cell.length_b   1.000
_cell.length_c   1.000
_cell.angle_alpha   90.00
_cell.angle_beta   90.00
_cell.angle_gamma   90.00
#
_symmetry.space_group_name_H-M   'P 1'
#
loop_
_entity.id
_entity.type
_entity.pdbx_description
1 polymer ?
#
loop_
_entity_poly.entity_id
_entity_poly.type
_entity_poly.pdbx_seq_one_letter_code
_entity_poly.pdbx_strand_id
1 'polypeptide(L)' 'MKMTTEEAFVKVLQRHGIEHAFGIIGSAFMPISDYFPKAGITFWDVAHECNGGYMADG' A
#
# COMPACT_ATOMS: atom_id res chain seq x y z
N MET A 1 6.76 10.47 20.54
CA MET A 1 7.50 9.75 19.48
C MET A 1 7.38 10.51 18.18
N LYS A 2 8.40 10.47 17.31
CA LYS A 2 8.36 11.05 15.96
C LYS A 2 8.03 9.92 14.98
N MET A 3 7.09 10.17 14.08
CA MET A 3 6.64 9.20 13.05
C MET A 3 7.72 9.03 11.98
N THR A 4 7.90 7.81 11.47
CA THR A 4 8.78 7.56 10.31
C THR A 4 8.11 7.98 9.01
N THR A 5 8.87 8.02 7.91
CA THR A 5 8.31 8.34 6.58
C THR A 5 7.34 7.26 6.10
N GLU A 6 7.65 5.99 6.38
CA GLU A 6 6.84 4.81 6.04
C GLU A 6 5.51 4.83 6.80
N GLU A 7 5.56 5.10 8.10
CA GLU A 7 4.37 5.27 8.92
C GLU A 7 3.52 6.44 8.42
N ALA A 8 4.15 7.57 8.07
CA ALA A 8 3.44 8.74 7.55
C ALA A 8 2.76 8.44 6.22
N PHE A 9 3.44 7.73 5.31
CA PHE A 9 2.88 7.31 4.03
C PHE A 9 1.61 6.48 4.23
N VAL A 10 1.69 5.41 5.02
CA VAL A 10 0.54 4.52 5.26
C VAL A 10 -0.56 5.21 6.06
N LYS A 11 -0.21 6.13 6.97
CA LYS A 11 -1.21 6.91 7.73
C LYS A 11 -2.03 7.83 6.84
N VAL A 12 -1.42 8.40 5.80
CA VAL A 12 -2.14 9.21 4.81
C VAL A 12 -3.15 8.33 4.07
N LEU A 13 -2.75 7.15 3.58
CA LEU A 13 -3.66 6.21 2.92
C LEU A 13 -4.84 5.83 3.81
N GLN A 14 -4.56 5.49 5.08
CA GLN A 14 -5.61 5.19 6.07
C GLN A 14 -6.56 6.38 6.28
N ARG A 15 -6.03 7.60 6.37
CA ARG A 15 -6.84 8.82 6.56
C ARG A 15 -7.78 9.09 5.38
N HIS A 16 -7.39 8.67 4.17
CA HIS A 16 -8.22 8.76 2.97
C HIS A 16 -9.21 7.60 2.83
N GLY A 17 -9.26 6.67 3.78
CA GLY A 17 -10.18 5.53 3.73
C GLY A 17 -9.81 4.50 2.67
N ILE A 18 -8.53 4.42 2.28
CA ILE A 18 -8.06 3.38 1.38
C ILE A 18 -8.10 2.03 2.09
N GLU A 19 -8.80 1.07 1.49
CA GLU A 19 -8.94 -0.31 2.01
C GLU A 19 -8.21 -1.33 1.10
N HIS A 20 -7.93 -0.96 -0.14
CA HIS A 20 -7.32 -1.82 -1.15
C HIS A 20 -6.13 -1.12 -1.82
N ALA A 21 -5.02 -1.84 -1.92
CA ALA A 21 -3.87 -1.44 -2.73
C ALA A 21 -3.53 -2.59 -3.69
N PHE A 22 -3.11 -2.27 -4.91
CA PHE A 22 -2.80 -3.24 -5.96
C PHE A 22 -1.39 -2.99 -6.48
N GLY A 23 -0.61 -4.03 -6.72
CA GLY A 23 0.73 -3.86 -7.28
C GLY A 23 1.58 -5.12 -7.17
N ILE A 24 2.83 -5.02 -7.61
CA ILE A 24 3.86 -6.03 -7.38
C ILE A 24 4.83 -5.50 -6.31
N ILE A 25 5.23 -6.35 -5.36
CA ILE A 25 6.18 -5.91 -4.33
C ILE A 25 7.62 -5.95 -4.88
N GLY A 26 8.28 -4.79 -4.87
CA GLY A 26 9.72 -4.64 -5.05
C GLY A 26 10.42 -4.13 -3.79
N SER A 27 11.75 -4.17 -3.74
CA SER A 27 12.56 -3.79 -2.56
C SER A 27 12.28 -2.37 -2.04
N ALA A 28 11.94 -1.43 -2.92
CA ALA A 28 11.57 -0.07 -2.55
C ALA A 28 10.23 0.02 -1.81
N PHE A 29 9.35 -0.97 -1.98
CA PHE A 29 8.00 -1.00 -1.40
C PHE A 29 7.90 -1.90 -0.16
N MET A 30 8.89 -2.78 0.07
CA MET A 30 8.95 -3.65 1.26
C MET A 30 8.89 -2.88 2.60
N PRO A 31 9.53 -1.71 2.78
CA PRO A 31 9.51 -1.01 4.08
C PRO A 31 8.11 -0.60 4.56
N ILE A 32 7.15 -0.44 3.65
CA ILE A 32 5.77 -0.04 4.00
C ILE A 32 4.80 -1.23 4.07
N SER A 33 5.14 -2.39 3.49
CA SER A 33 4.21 -3.51 3.35
C SER A 33 3.76 -4.08 4.70
N ASP A 34 4.63 -4.06 5.71
CA ASP A 34 4.33 -4.53 7.06
C ASP A 34 3.28 -3.67 7.80
N TYR A 35 3.04 -2.45 7.32
CA TYR A 35 2.06 -1.54 7.90
C TYR A 35 0.66 -1.69 7.26
N PHE A 36 0.53 -2.23 6.04
CA PHE A 36 -0.78 -2.35 5.39
C PHE A 36 -1.80 -3.14 6.21
N PRO A 37 -1.50 -4.35 6.73
CA PRO A 37 -2.48 -5.10 7.53
C PRO A 37 -2.88 -4.35 8.82
N LYS A 38 -1.93 -3.64 9.43
CA LYS A 38 -2.18 -2.83 10.65
C LYS A 38 -3.03 -1.60 10.36
N ALA A 39 -2.95 -1.08 9.13
CA ALA A 39 -3.75 0.04 8.66
C ALA A 39 -5.14 -0.37 8.18
N GLY A 40 -5.43 -1.67 8.08
CA GLY A 40 -6.67 -2.20 7.49
C GLY A 40 -6.66 -2.22 5.95
N ILE A 41 -5.48 -2.12 5.34
CA ILE A 41 -5.31 -2.13 3.88
C ILE A 41 -4.99 -3.55 3.42
N THR A 42 -5.79 -4.07 2.49
CA THR A 42 -5.50 -5.32 1.78
C THR A 42 -4.62 -5.01 0.58
N PHE A 43 -3.42 -5.58 0.54
CA PHE A 43 -2.56 -5.52 -0.64
C PHE A 43 -2.82 -6.72 -1.55
N TRP A 44 -3.23 -6.46 -2.78
CA TRP A 44 -3.48 -7.45 -3.82
C TRP A 44 -2.26 -7.53 -4.74
N ASP A 45 -1.51 -8.62 -4.60
CA ASP A 45 -0.38 -8.89 -5.48
C ASP A 45 -0.86 -9.22 -6.89
N VAL A 46 -0.20 -8.66 -7.90
CA VAL A 46 -0.56 -8.85 -9.31
C VAL A 46 0.61 -9.45 -10.09
N ALA A 47 0.29 -10.22 -11.13
CA ALA A 47 1.31 -10.83 -11.98
C ALA A 47 2.09 -9.83 -12.84
N HIS A 48 1.53 -8.64 -13.09
CA HIS A 48 2.15 -7.58 -13.88
C HIS A 48 1.64 -6.21 -13.40
N GLU A 49 2.53 -5.24 -13.22
CA GLU A 49 2.23 -3.94 -12.61
C GLU A 49 1.15 -3.17 -13.37
N CYS A 50 1.13 -3.28 -14.70
CA CYS A 50 0.08 -2.71 -15.54
C CYS A 50 -1.33 -3.18 -15.14
N ASN A 51 -1.49 -4.46 -14.76
CA ASN A 51 -2.77 -4.99 -14.30
C ASN A 51 -3.16 -4.36 -12.96
N GLY A 52 -2.19 -4.16 -12.06
CA GLY A 52 -2.43 -3.45 -10.79
C GLY A 52 -2.89 -2.01 -11.02
N GLY A 53 -2.33 -1.33 -12.03
CA GLY A 53 -2.78 -0.01 -12.45
C GLY A 53 -4.23 -0.02 -12.93
N TYR A 54 -4.62 -0.97 -13.79
CA TYR A 54 -6.01 -1.11 -14.23
C TYR A 54 -6.97 -1.51 -13.10
N MET A 55 -6.53 -2.33 -12.14
CA MET A 55 -7.34 -2.68 -10.97
C MET A 55 -7.55 -1.50 -10.03
N ALA A 56 -6.57 -0.59 -9.92
CA ALA A 56 -6.68 0.61 -9.09
C ALA A 56 -7.53 1.73 -9.72
N ASP A 57 -7.76 1.69 -11.03
CA ASP A 57 -8.63 2.63 -11.76
C ASP A 57 -10.13 2.30 -11.62
N GLY A 58 -10.45 1.05 -11.25
CA GLY A 58 -11.81 0.52 -11.16
C GLY A 58 -12.56 0.80 -9.87
#